data_AF-A0A8H2XDA7-F1
#
_entry.id   AF-A0A8H2XDA7-F1
#
_cell.length_a   1.000
_cell.length_b   1.000
_cell.length_c   1.000
_cell.angle_alpha   90.00
_cell.angle_beta   90.00
_cell.angle_gamma   90.00
#
_symmetry.space_group_name_H-M   'P 1'
#
loop_
_entity.id
_entity.type
_entity.pdbx_description
1 polymer ?
#
loop_
_entity_poly.entity_id
_entity_poly.type
_entity_poly.pdbx_seq_one_letter_code
_entity_poly.pdbx_strand_id
1 'polypeptide(L)'
;MKLHRTRNGFIGGGKLHPSQHHKQTRAVALDTWKSSHPPKMTHDAVWFSRPRKYGKGSRECRVCAHQAGLIRKYGLDICRQCFREKSAAIGFTKNR
;
A
#
# COMPACT_ATOMS: atom_id res chain seq x y z
N MET A 1 -13.94 13.21 -30.34
CA MET A 1 -12.57 13.55 -30.80
C MET A 1 -11.95 12.28 -31.35
N LYS A 2 -11.47 12.34 -32.60
CA LYS A 2 -11.04 11.21 -33.43
C LYS A 2 -9.84 10.47 -32.81
N LEU A 3 -9.93 9.14 -32.77
CA LEU A 3 -8.77 8.24 -32.76
C LEU A 3 -7.82 8.64 -33.89
N HIS A 4 -6.50 8.52 -33.70
CA HIS A 4 -5.57 7.95 -34.70
C HIS A 4 -4.21 7.70 -34.04
N ARG A 5 -3.85 6.41 -33.93
CA ARG A 5 -2.50 5.93 -33.63
C ARG A 5 -1.80 5.75 -34.98
N THR A 6 -0.77 6.54 -35.26
CA THR A 6 0.06 6.40 -36.47
C THR A 6 1.25 5.47 -36.20
N ARG A 7 1.57 4.70 -37.24
CA ARG A 7 2.59 3.65 -37.31
C ARG A 7 3.97 4.18 -37.71
N ASN A 8 4.96 3.29 -37.62
CA ASN A 8 6.28 3.25 -38.29
C ASN A 8 7.38 4.08 -37.58
N GLY A 9 8.59 3.59 -37.26
CA GLY A 9 9.41 2.49 -37.79
C GLY A 9 10.62 3.08 -38.51
N PHE A 10 11.87 2.87 -38.05
CA PHE A 10 13.12 2.95 -38.86
C PHE A 10 14.40 2.60 -38.06
N ILE A 11 15.09 1.54 -38.52
CA ILE A 11 16.54 1.24 -38.71
C ILE A 11 17.69 2.10 -38.12
N GLY A 12 18.78 1.38 -37.80
CA GLY A 12 20.18 1.85 -37.74
C GLY A 12 20.75 1.85 -36.31
N GLY A 13 21.82 1.15 -35.92
CA GLY A 13 23.06 0.83 -36.61
C GLY A 13 24.16 1.78 -36.13
N GLY A 14 25.11 1.31 -35.30
CA GLY A 14 26.26 2.13 -34.90
C GLY A 14 27.08 1.58 -33.75
N LYS A 15 28.18 0.91 -34.09
CA LYS A 15 29.24 0.46 -33.17
C LYS A 15 30.03 1.68 -32.67
N LEU A 16 30.32 1.77 -31.39
CA LEU A 16 31.55 2.43 -30.90
C LEU A 16 32.20 1.54 -29.84
N HIS A 17 33.34 0.97 -30.22
CA HIS A 17 34.41 0.57 -29.30
C HIS A 17 35.39 1.76 -29.27
N PRO A 18 36.00 2.10 -28.13
CA PRO A 18 37.45 1.90 -28.16
C PRO A 18 38.07 1.44 -26.84
N SER A 19 39.15 0.69 -27.06
CA SER A 19 40.43 0.71 -26.36
C SER A 19 40.47 0.43 -24.87
N GLN A 20 40.89 -0.79 -24.60
CA GLN A 20 41.66 -1.22 -23.45
C GLN A 20 42.77 -0.20 -23.09
N HIS A 21 42.81 0.22 -21.82
CA HIS A 21 44.05 0.68 -21.20
C HIS A 21 44.27 -0.11 -19.91
N HIS A 22 45.27 -0.99 -20.01
CA HIS A 22 45.92 -1.67 -18.91
C HIS A 22 46.64 -0.65 -18.01
N LYS A 23 46.63 -0.85 -16.68
CA LYS A 23 47.77 -0.86 -15.72
C LYS A 23 47.33 -0.49 -14.28
N GLN A 24 47.28 -1.53 -13.44
CA GLN A 24 47.80 -1.67 -12.06
C GLN A 24 47.89 -0.43 -11.12
N THR A 25 47.11 -0.51 -10.02
CA THR A 25 47.37 -0.05 -8.63
C THR A 25 47.81 1.38 -8.33
N ARG A 26 47.04 2.06 -7.46
CA ARG A 26 47.52 2.61 -6.18
C ARG A 26 46.31 2.93 -5.28
N ALA A 27 46.29 2.30 -4.11
CA ALA A 27 45.37 2.63 -3.03
C ALA A 27 45.78 3.97 -2.40
N VAL A 28 44.84 4.91 -2.25
CA VAL A 28 44.82 5.91 -1.20
C VAL A 28 43.37 6.36 -0.94
N ALA A 29 42.93 6.12 0.29
CA ALA A 29 41.85 6.74 1.05
C ALA A 29 40.65 7.33 0.27
N LEU A 30 39.57 6.55 0.16
CA LEU A 30 38.24 7.16 0.17
C LEU A 30 37.81 7.30 1.62
N ASP A 31 37.68 8.54 2.05
CA ASP A 31 37.10 8.94 3.32
C ASP A 31 35.64 8.48 3.35
N THR A 32 35.43 7.21 3.71
CA THR A 32 34.10 6.70 4.01
C THR A 32 33.70 7.28 5.35
N TRP A 33 33.16 8.50 5.36
CA TRP A 33 32.18 8.87 6.36
C TRP A 33 30.95 8.00 6.09
N LYS A 34 31.05 6.75 6.55
CA LYS A 34 29.90 5.87 6.76
C LYS A 34 28.96 6.66 7.65
N SER A 35 28.00 7.32 7.03
CA SER A 35 26.80 7.78 7.72
C SER A 35 26.23 6.55 8.39
N SER A 36 26.47 6.46 9.70
CA SER A 36 26.02 5.45 10.64
C SER A 36 24.52 5.60 10.93
N HIS A 37 23.74 5.85 9.89
CA HIS A 37 22.29 5.72 9.96
C HIS A 37 21.97 4.30 9.48
N PRO A 38 21.47 3.40 10.34
CA PRO A 38 20.95 2.13 9.86
C PRO A 38 19.89 2.44 8.79
N PRO A 39 19.85 1.73 7.65
CA PRO A 39 18.76 1.89 6.70
C PRO A 39 17.48 1.64 7.49
N LYS A 40 16.66 2.70 7.61
CA LYS A 40 15.31 2.64 8.17
C LYS A 40 14.63 1.37 7.68
N MET A 41 14.45 0.40 8.59
CA MET A 41 13.91 -0.89 8.20
C MET A 41 12.51 -0.66 7.64
N THR A 42 12.34 -1.23 6.46
CA THR A 42 11.24 -1.17 5.49
C THR A 42 9.90 -1.63 6.02
N HIS A 43 9.67 -1.65 7.33
CA HIS A 43 8.42 -2.09 7.94
C HIS A 43 7.22 -1.34 7.34
N ASP A 44 7.36 -0.07 6.93
CA ASP A 44 6.31 0.67 6.21
C ASP A 44 6.13 0.29 4.71
N ALA A 45 7.01 -0.51 4.11
CA ALA A 45 6.98 -0.92 2.71
C ALA A 45 6.31 -2.28 2.45
N VAL A 46 5.84 -2.96 3.50
CA VAL A 46 5.28 -4.32 3.42
C VAL A 46 3.76 -4.29 3.60
N TRP A 47 3.03 -5.04 2.77
CA TRP A 47 1.58 -5.19 2.89
C TRP A 47 1.18 -5.66 4.29
N PHE A 48 0.17 -5.00 4.89
CA PHE A 48 -0.28 -5.27 6.26
C PHE A 48 0.82 -5.11 7.33
N SER A 49 1.73 -4.17 7.11
CA SER A 49 2.82 -3.82 8.03
C SER A 49 2.36 -3.62 9.48
N ARG A 50 1.24 -2.93 9.70
CA ARG A 50 0.78 -2.60 11.06
C ARG A 50 -0.27 -3.59 11.58
N PRO A 51 -0.06 -4.21 12.75
CA PRO A 51 -1.05 -5.10 13.36
C PRO A 51 -2.35 -4.36 13.69
N ARG A 52 -3.49 -4.84 13.16
CA ARG A 52 -4.83 -4.26 13.41
C ARG A 52 -5.59 -4.97 14.54
N LYS A 53 -4.91 -5.21 15.67
CA LYS A 53 -5.50 -5.91 16.83
C LYS A 53 -6.59 -5.08 17.53
N TYR A 54 -6.47 -3.75 17.51
CA TYR A 54 -7.37 -2.82 18.22
C TYR A 54 -7.60 -1.53 17.43
N GLY A 55 -8.51 -0.68 17.94
CA GLY A 55 -8.88 0.58 17.30
C GLY A 55 -9.94 0.44 16.20
N LYS A 56 -10.20 1.53 15.48
CA LYS A 56 -11.28 1.61 14.47
C LYS A 56 -11.09 0.61 13.33
N GLY A 57 -9.87 0.44 12.83
CA GLY A 57 -9.56 -0.46 11.70
C GLY A 57 -9.42 -1.93 12.07
N SER A 58 -9.65 -2.30 13.34
CA SER A 58 -9.59 -3.69 13.79
C SER A 58 -10.86 -4.49 13.50
N ARG A 59 -11.98 -3.78 13.31
CA ARG A 59 -13.31 -4.38 13.19
C ARG A 59 -14.06 -3.73 12.05
N GLU A 60 -14.91 -4.50 11.42
CA GLU A 60 -15.75 -4.07 10.32
C GLU A 60 -17.17 -4.60 10.49
N CYS A 61 -18.11 -3.95 9.82
CA CYS A 61 -19.50 -4.39 9.81
C CYS A 61 -19.62 -5.75 9.13
N ARG A 62 -20.31 -6.69 9.78
CA ARG A 62 -20.58 -8.03 9.23
C ARG A 62 -21.38 -8.04 7.92
N VAL A 63 -22.07 -6.94 7.59
CA VAL A 63 -22.95 -6.84 6.41
C VAL A 63 -22.29 -6.08 5.26
N CYS A 64 -21.70 -4.92 5.53
CA CYS A 64 -21.18 -4.03 4.48
C CYS A 64 -19.67 -3.83 4.50
N ALA A 65 -18.95 -4.53 5.40
CA ALA A 65 -17.50 -4.36 5.64
C ALA A 65 -17.06 -2.91 5.97
N HIS A 66 -18.00 -2.01 6.26
CA HIS A 66 -17.68 -0.65 6.64
C HIS A 66 -17.16 -0.58 8.09
N GLN A 67 -16.05 0.12 8.30
CA GLN A 67 -15.38 0.20 9.61
C GLN A 67 -15.89 1.36 10.48
N ALA A 68 -16.63 2.32 9.93
CA ALA A 68 -17.15 3.46 10.69
C ALA A 68 -18.56 3.20 11.22
N GLY A 69 -18.87 3.77 12.39
CA GLY A 69 -20.23 3.71 12.95
C GLY A 69 -20.69 2.31 13.34
N LEU A 70 -19.76 1.46 13.75
CA LEU A 70 -20.04 0.10 14.17
C LEU A 70 -20.74 0.11 15.54
N ILE A 71 -21.91 -0.50 15.61
CA ILE A 71 -22.62 -0.75 16.86
C ILE A 71 -22.05 -2.03 17.46
N ARG A 72 -21.34 -1.87 18.59
CA ARG A 72 -20.60 -2.93 19.28
C ARG A 72 -21.32 -3.50 20.50
N LYS A 73 -22.50 -2.95 20.81
CA LYS A 73 -23.31 -3.40 21.94
C LYS A 73 -23.96 -4.75 21.60
N TYR A 74 -24.04 -5.63 22.60
CA TYR A 74 -24.67 -6.95 22.48
C TYR A 74 -24.02 -7.89 21.43
N GLY A 75 -22.77 -7.63 21.03
CA GLY A 75 -22.05 -8.51 20.10
C GLY A 75 -22.55 -8.50 18.64
N LEU A 76 -23.30 -7.47 18.25
CA LEU A 76 -23.88 -7.37 16.89
C LEU A 76 -22.79 -7.15 15.82
N ASP A 77 -21.85 -6.22 16.06
CA ASP A 77 -20.84 -5.77 15.09
C ASP A 77 -21.43 -5.39 13.72
N ILE A 78 -22.47 -4.55 13.75
CA ILE A 78 -23.20 -4.09 12.57
C ILE A 78 -23.11 -2.56 12.47
N CYS A 79 -23.04 -2.01 11.26
CA CYS A 79 -23.00 -0.57 11.02
C CYS A 79 -24.35 0.09 11.34
N ARG A 80 -24.37 1.38 11.73
CA ARG A 80 -25.64 2.10 12.05
C ARG A 80 -26.67 2.13 10.91
N GLN A 81 -26.25 2.09 9.65
CA GLN A 81 -27.16 2.05 8.48
C GLN A 81 -27.79 0.67 8.36
N CYS A 82 -26.94 -0.35 8.32
CA CYS A 82 -27.27 -1.77 8.32
C CYS A 82 -28.19 -2.17 9.48
N PHE A 83 -27.98 -1.59 10.66
CA PHE A 83 -28.83 -1.83 11.82
C PHE A 83 -30.25 -1.31 11.62
N ARG A 84 -30.43 -0.16 10.96
CA ARG A 84 -31.77 0.41 10.69
C ARG A 84 -32.56 -0.44 9.70
N GLU A 85 -31.88 -1.08 8.75
CA GLU A 85 -32.51 -1.98 7.78
C GLU A 85 -32.89 -3.32 8.40
N LYS A 86 -32.05 -3.84 9.30
CA LYS A 86 -32.21 -5.17 9.91
C LYS A 86 -32.82 -5.16 11.31
N SER A 87 -33.15 -4.00 11.87
CA SER A 87 -33.63 -3.87 13.26
C SER A 87 -34.87 -4.73 13.53
N ALA A 88 -35.84 -4.72 12.61
CA ALA A 88 -37.06 -5.50 12.73
C ALA A 88 -36.79 -7.01 12.74
N ALA A 89 -35.88 -7.50 11.89
CA ALA A 89 -35.51 -8.92 11.83
C ALA A 89 -34.71 -9.38 13.06
N ILE A 90 -33.99 -8.48 13.72
CA ILE A 90 -33.31 -8.76 14.99
C ILE A 90 -34.29 -8.74 16.18
N GLY A 91 -35.52 -8.20 15.98
CA GLY A 91 -36.55 -8.09 17.01
C GLY A 91 -36.55 -6.76 17.76
N PHE A 92 -35.88 -5.72 17.24
CA PHE A 92 -35.97 -4.38 17.79
C PHE A 92 -37.23 -3.68 17.26
N THR A 93 -38.12 -3.27 18.17
CA THR A 93 -39.28 -2.42 17.89
C THR A 93 -39.02 -0.98 18.32
N LYS A 94 -39.57 -0.03 17.57
CA LYS A 94 -39.52 1.38 17.95
C LYS A 94 -40.58 1.62 19.02
N ASN A 95 -40.15 1.81 20.26
CA ASN A 95 -41.03 2.18 21.36
C ASN A 95 -40.98 3.71 21.48
N ARG A 96 -42.09 4.38 21.13
CA ARG A 96 -42.28 5.85 21.03
C ARG A 96 -41.76 6.49 19.73
#